data_AF-A0A6V7HYK9-F1
#
_entry.id   AF-A0A6V7HYK9-F1
#
_cell.length_a   1.000
_cell.length_b   1.000
_cell.length_c   1.000
_cell.angle_alpha   90.00
_cell.angle_beta   90.00
_cell.angle_gamma   90.00
#
_symmetry.space_group_name_H-M   'P 1'
#
loop_
_entity.id
_entity.type
_entity.pdbx_description
1 polymer ?
#
loop_
_entity_poly.entity_id
_entity_poly.type
_entity_poly.pdbx_seq_one_letter_code
_entity_poly.pdbx_strand_id
1 'polypeptide(L)'
;MRPNGVWIAATIILFLTLGNWIKRAGPQSAGGEIATLTSDRERLETVRQVLTEVPLIDGHNDLAWNILNFVHNQLDKFDFDKDLRQVTPWSKSAWSQTDLLRLQDGMVGGQ
;
A
#
# COMPACT_ATOMS: atom_id res chain seq x y z
N MET A 1 -53.93 -23.58 30.27
CA MET A 1 -54.10 -22.27 29.59
C MET A 1 -53.01 -22.13 28.54
N ARG A 2 -53.38 -22.00 27.26
CA ARG A 2 -52.41 -21.80 26.17
C ARG A 2 -51.87 -20.37 26.27
N PRO A 3 -50.55 -20.14 26.21
CA PRO A 3 -50.02 -18.77 26.24
C PRO A 3 -50.49 -18.01 24.99
N ASN A 4 -51.05 -16.81 25.21
CA ASN A 4 -51.56 -15.97 24.14
C ASN A 4 -50.41 -15.53 23.22
N GLY A 5 -50.55 -15.72 21.90
CA GLY A 5 -49.48 -15.48 20.91
C GLY A 5 -48.89 -14.06 20.91
N VAL A 6 -49.60 -13.10 21.49
CA VAL A 6 -49.13 -11.71 21.70
C VAL A 6 -47.91 -11.64 22.61
N TRP A 7 -47.85 -12.45 23.69
CA TRP A 7 -46.72 -12.45 24.64
C TRP A 7 -45.46 -13.09 24.03
N ILE A 8 -45.64 -14.07 23.14
CA ILE A 8 -44.55 -14.71 22.39
C ILE A 8 -43.97 -13.73 21.37
N ALA A 9 -44.81 -12.97 20.67
CA ALA A 9 -44.33 -11.97 19.71
C ALA A 9 -43.57 -10.81 20.40
N ALA A 10 -44.08 -10.32 21.54
CA ALA A 10 -43.44 -9.23 22.27
C ALA A 10 -42.05 -9.59 22.81
N THR A 11 -41.86 -10.83 23.29
CA THR A 11 -40.55 -11.30 23.77
C THR A 11 -39.55 -11.46 22.62
N ILE A 12 -39.97 -11.99 21.47
CA ILE A 12 -39.11 -12.09 20.28
C ILE A 12 -38.64 -10.71 19.81
N ILE A 13 -39.53 -9.72 19.77
CA ILE A 13 -39.18 -8.34 19.38
C ILE A 13 -38.19 -7.72 20.36
N LEU A 14 -38.36 -7.96 21.67
CA LEU A 14 -37.41 -7.48 22.68
C LEU A 14 -36.02 -8.10 22.50
N PHE A 15 -35.92 -9.41 22.24
CA PHE A 15 -34.64 -10.07 21.98
C PHE A 15 -33.98 -9.60 20.67
N LEU A 16 -34.76 -9.35 19.62
CA LEU A 16 -34.25 -8.85 18.35
C LEU A 16 -33.75 -7.40 18.46
N THR A 17 -34.45 -6.54 19.19
CA THR A 17 -34.04 -5.14 19.39
C THR A 17 -32.81 -5.04 20.32
N LEU A 18 -32.76 -5.86 21.38
CA LEU A 18 -31.62 -5.91 22.30
C LEU A 18 -30.36 -6.49 21.62
N GLY A 19 -30.53 -7.54 20.80
CA GLY A 19 -29.44 -8.13 20.02
C GLY A 19 -28.83 -7.17 19.00
N ASN A 20 -29.63 -6.29 18.40
CA ASN A 20 -29.14 -5.28 17.47
C ASN A 20 -28.42 -4.12 18.19
N TRP A 21 -28.81 -3.79 19.42
CA TRP A 21 -28.14 -2.74 20.21
C TRP A 21 -26.77 -3.19 20.70
N ILE A 22 -26.63 -4.44 21.16
CA ILE A 22 -25.35 -5.03 21.58
C ILE A 22 -24.34 -5.08 20.42
N LYS A 23 -24.79 -5.39 19.20
CA LYS A 23 -23.92 -5.39 18.00
C LYS A 23 -23.48 -3.98 17.58
N ARG A 24 -24.28 -2.94 17.86
CA ARG A 24 -23.97 -1.55 17.49
C ARG A 24 -23.19 -0.80 18.57
N ALA A 25 -23.32 -1.21 19.83
CA ALA A 25 -22.60 -0.64 20.98
C ALA A 25 -21.34 -1.44 21.38
N GLY A 26 -21.06 -2.57 20.72
CA GLY A 26 -19.81 -3.29 20.89
C GLY A 26 -18.61 -2.48 20.37
N PRO A 27 -17.41 -2.63 20.95
CA PRO A 27 -16.24 -1.85 20.53
C PRO A 27 -15.91 -2.19 19.07
N GLN A 28 -16.06 -1.22 18.16
CA GLN A 28 -15.38 -1.29 16.87
C GLN A 28 -13.88 -1.11 17.14
N SER A 29 -13.08 -2.11 16.80
CA SER A 29 -11.66 -2.19 17.10
C SER A 29 -10.81 -1.24 16.24
N ALA A 30 -11.05 0.07 16.30
CA ALA A 30 -10.19 1.07 15.68
C ALA A 30 -8.77 1.07 16.30
N GLY A 31 -8.63 0.63 17.56
CA GLY A 31 -7.35 0.60 18.26
C GLY A 31 -6.33 -0.40 17.72
N GLY A 32 -6.77 -1.52 17.11
CA GLY A 32 -5.87 -2.53 16.55
C GLY A 32 -5.27 -2.10 15.21
N GLU A 33 -6.07 -1.46 14.37
CA GLU A 33 -5.63 -0.90 13.09
C GLU A 33 -4.68 0.28 13.31
N ILE A 34 -5.02 1.20 14.24
CA ILE A 34 -4.14 2.33 14.59
C ILE A 34 -2.81 1.85 15.18
N ALA A 35 -2.80 0.90 16.11
CA ALA A 35 -1.57 0.37 16.69
C ALA A 35 -0.67 -0.36 15.67
N THR A 36 -1.29 -1.03 14.69
CA THR A 36 -0.55 -1.70 13.61
C THR A 36 0.06 -0.66 12.66
N LEU A 37 -0.72 0.35 12.27
CA LEU A 37 -0.27 1.44 11.41
C LEU A 37 0.82 2.30 12.05
N THR A 38 0.74 2.58 13.35
CA THR A 38 1.81 3.29 14.08
C THR A 38 3.09 2.47 14.03
N SER A 39 2.97 1.15 14.24
CA SER A 39 4.11 0.24 14.20
C SER A 39 4.70 0.11 12.78
N ASP A 40 3.89 0.11 11.72
CA ASP A 40 4.35 0.10 10.33
C ASP A 40 5.08 1.40 9.96
N ARG A 41 4.54 2.54 10.38
CA ARG A 41 5.19 3.84 10.17
C ARG A 41 6.53 3.91 10.91
N GLU A 42 6.57 3.50 12.18
CA GLU A 42 7.79 3.45 12.98
C GLU A 42 8.85 2.51 12.36
N ARG A 43 8.41 1.34 11.86
CA ARG A 43 9.27 0.43 11.11
C ARG A 43 9.84 1.10 9.87
N LEU A 44 9.00 1.79 9.09
CA LEU A 44 9.42 2.46 7.86
C LEU A 44 10.41 3.60 8.13
N GLU A 45 10.20 4.38 9.18
CA GLU A 45 11.15 5.42 9.60
C GLU A 45 12.49 4.81 10.05
N THR A 46 12.45 3.69 10.77
CA THR A 46 13.67 2.96 11.14
C THR A 46 14.43 2.49 9.90
N VAL A 47 13.72 1.93 8.91
CA VAL A 47 14.31 1.51 7.63
C VAL A 47 14.94 2.71 6.90
N ARG A 48 14.24 3.85 6.82
CA ARG A 48 14.78 5.07 6.19
C ARG A 48 16.04 5.58 6.89
N GLN A 49 16.05 5.55 8.22
CA GLN A 49 17.23 5.95 8.98
C GLN A 49 18.43 5.06 8.63
N VAL A 50 18.24 3.74 8.60
CA VAL A 50 19.29 2.78 8.21
C VAL A 50 19.77 3.06 6.77
N LEU A 51 18.87 3.22 5.82
CA LEU A 51 19.23 3.44 4.41
C LEU A 51 19.92 4.80 4.16
N THR A 52 19.82 5.75 5.10
CA THR A 52 20.59 7.01 5.03
C THR A 52 22.09 6.76 5.26
N GLU A 53 22.44 5.78 6.09
CA GLU A 53 23.82 5.43 6.43
C GLU A 53 24.38 4.34 5.52
N VAL A 54 23.56 3.34 5.21
CA VAL A 54 23.91 2.17 4.38
C VAL A 54 22.90 2.04 3.24
N PRO A 55 23.04 2.82 2.15
CA PRO A 55 22.06 2.82 1.08
C PRO A 55 22.01 1.47 0.37
N LEU A 56 20.85 1.13 -0.20
CA LEU A 56 20.61 -0.17 -0.82
C LEU A 56 21.50 -0.34 -2.06
N ILE A 57 22.11 -1.52 -2.20
CA ILE A 57 22.79 -1.97 -3.42
C ILE A 57 21.93 -3.05 -4.05
N ASP A 58 21.33 -2.76 -5.19
CA ASP A 58 20.57 -3.75 -5.94
C ASP A 58 21.48 -4.46 -6.96
N GLY A 59 21.28 -5.77 -7.14
CA GLY A 59 22.17 -6.61 -7.93
C GLY A 59 21.69 -6.88 -9.35
N HIS A 60 20.46 -6.48 -9.71
CA HIS A 60 19.88 -6.82 -11.00
C HIS A 60 18.78 -5.84 -11.44
N ASN A 61 19.11 -4.97 -12.38
CA ASN A 61 18.19 -3.97 -12.91
C ASN A 61 18.15 -3.99 -14.45
N ASP A 62 16.94 -4.13 -14.99
CA ASP A 62 16.70 -4.25 -16.44
C ASP A 62 16.51 -2.91 -17.17
N LEU A 63 16.90 -1.78 -16.58
CA LEU A 63 16.80 -0.47 -17.26
C LEU A 63 17.56 -0.46 -18.59
N ALA A 64 18.74 -1.09 -18.66
CA ALA A 64 19.50 -1.20 -19.91
C ALA A 64 18.72 -1.98 -21.00
N TRP A 65 18.02 -3.04 -20.62
CA TRP A 65 17.14 -3.77 -21.52
C TRP A 65 15.97 -2.89 -22.00
N ASN A 66 15.36 -2.12 -21.10
CA ASN A 66 14.29 -1.17 -21.47
C ASN A 66 14.80 -0.09 -22.44
N ILE A 67 16.00 0.46 -22.23
CA ILE A 67 16.63 1.44 -23.12
C ILE A 67 16.89 0.84 -24.51
N LEU A 68 17.37 -0.40 -24.59
CA LEU A 68 17.51 -1.12 -25.85
C LEU A 68 16.16 -1.26 -26.57
N ASN A 69 15.10 -1.64 -25.86
CA ASN A 69 13.81 -1.92 -26.48
C ASN A 69 13.03 -0.67 -26.88
N PHE A 70 13.11 0.42 -26.11
CA PHE A 70 12.30 1.62 -26.37
C PHE A 70 12.98 2.68 -27.22
N VAL A 71 14.30 2.85 -27.05
CA VAL A 71 15.05 3.88 -27.77
C VAL A 71 16.23 3.31 -28.55
N HIS A 72 16.37 1.99 -28.63
CA HIS A 72 17.44 1.32 -29.39
C HIS A 72 18.82 1.82 -29.00
N ASN A 73 19.07 1.96 -27.69
CA ASN A 73 20.32 2.45 -27.10
C ASN A 73 20.73 3.88 -27.52
N GLN A 74 19.81 4.68 -28.07
CA GLN A 74 20.03 6.11 -28.35
C GLN A 74 19.86 6.90 -27.05
N LEU A 75 20.94 7.05 -26.28
CA LEU A 75 20.92 7.71 -24.96
C LEU A 75 20.54 9.19 -25.04
N ASP A 76 20.72 9.86 -26.18
CA ASP A 76 20.23 11.22 -26.43
C ASP A 76 18.70 11.32 -26.37
N LYS A 77 17.99 10.18 -26.49
CA LYS A 77 16.53 10.07 -26.38
C LYS A 77 16.06 9.59 -25.00
N PHE A 78 16.99 9.29 -24.09
CA PHE A 78 16.69 8.89 -22.72
C PHE A 78 17.01 10.05 -21.77
N ASP A 79 15.95 10.61 -21.17
CA ASP A 79 16.07 11.72 -20.24
C ASP A 79 16.17 11.20 -18.80
N PHE A 80 17.38 11.20 -18.24
CA PHE A 80 17.68 10.68 -16.91
C PHE A 80 16.97 11.44 -15.78
N ASP A 81 16.65 12.72 -15.99
CA ASP A 81 16.08 13.59 -14.96
C ASP A 81 14.55 13.57 -14.93
N LYS A 82 13.91 12.78 -15.82
CA LYS A 82 12.44 12.69 -15.89
C LYS A 82 11.87 11.56 -15.04
N ASP A 83 10.70 11.85 -14.49
CA ASP A 83 9.81 10.82 -13.97
C ASP A 83 9.23 10.00 -15.13
N LEU A 84 9.77 8.79 -15.33
CA LEU A 84 9.36 7.94 -16.44
C LEU A 84 7.92 7.42 -16.30
N ARG A 85 7.30 7.53 -15.11
CA ARG A 85 5.86 7.29 -14.94
C ARG A 85 5.00 8.25 -15.75
N GLN A 86 5.56 9.36 -16.23
CA GLN A 86 4.86 10.39 -17.00
C GLN A 86 5.27 10.44 -18.48
N VAL A 87 6.25 9.64 -18.91
CA VAL A 87 6.84 9.73 -20.25
C VAL A 87 6.50 8.47 -21.05
N THR A 88 5.79 8.60 -22.18
CA THR A 88 5.60 7.47 -23.12
C THR A 88 6.91 7.22 -23.90
N PRO A 89 7.32 5.96 -24.16
CA PRO A 89 6.59 4.70 -23.92
C PRO A 89 6.71 4.14 -22.49
N TRP A 90 7.64 4.65 -21.69
CA TRP A 90 7.96 4.16 -20.34
C TRP A 90 6.73 4.03 -19.44
N SER A 91 5.92 5.07 -19.34
CA SER A 91 4.72 5.13 -18.50
C SER A 91 3.64 4.10 -18.83
N LYS A 92 3.69 3.53 -20.05
CA LYS A 92 2.74 2.51 -20.50
C LYS A 92 3.29 1.09 -20.42
N SER A 93 4.57 0.94 -20.11
CA SER A 93 5.22 -0.36 -20.02
C SER A 93 5.11 -0.92 -18.60
N ALA A 94 4.61 -2.15 -18.49
CA ALA A 94 4.65 -2.92 -17.23
C ALA A 94 6.09 -3.23 -16.76
N TRP A 95 7.08 -3.08 -17.65
CA TRP A 95 8.49 -3.38 -17.40
C TRP A 95 9.31 -2.14 -17.03
N SER A 96 8.73 -0.93 -17.06
CA SER A 96 9.44 0.32 -16.71
C SER A 96 9.30 0.64 -15.22
N GLN A 97 10.22 0.09 -14.43
CA GLN A 97 10.20 0.21 -12.98
C GLN A 97 11.26 1.17 -12.42
N THR A 98 12.20 1.61 -13.26
CA THR A 98 13.39 2.35 -12.82
C THR A 98 13.53 3.68 -13.54
N ASP A 99 13.72 4.74 -12.75
CA ASP A 99 14.23 6.05 -13.12
C ASP A 99 14.94 6.68 -11.91
N LEU A 100 15.70 7.76 -12.12
CA LEU A 100 16.52 8.35 -11.05
C LEU A 100 15.67 8.83 -9.87
N LEU A 101 14.49 9.40 -10.12
CA LEU A 101 13.62 9.89 -9.05
C LEU A 101 13.12 8.73 -8.18
N ARG A 102 12.68 7.62 -8.78
CA ARG A 102 12.28 6.42 -8.02
C ARG A 102 13.45 5.77 -7.28
N LEU A 103 14.66 5.77 -7.84
CA LEU A 103 15.86 5.26 -7.16
C LEU A 103 16.21 6.12 -5.93
N GLN A 104 16.10 7.44 -6.05
CA GLN A 104 16.29 8.38 -4.94
C GLN A 104 15.21 8.21 -3.85
N ASP A 105 13.93 8.15 -4.24
CA ASP A 105 12.81 7.91 -3.33
C ASP A 105 12.95 6.56 -2.59
N GLY A 106 13.50 5.56 -3.27
CA GLY A 106 13.80 4.23 -2.72
C GLY A 106 15.11 4.11 -1.96
N MET A 107 15.92 5.17 -1.89
CA MET A 107 17.23 5.21 -1.22
C MET A 107 18.21 4.13 -1.73
N VAL A 108 18.18 3.89 -3.05
CA VAL A 108 19.13 3.01 -3.75
C VAL A 108 20.42 3.77 -4.00
N GLY A 109 21.52 3.32 -3.38
CA GLY A 109 22.84 3.94 -3.50
C GLY A 109 23.71 3.34 -4.61
N GLY A 110 23.36 2.16 -5.12
CA GLY A 110 24.09 1.48 -6.18
C GLY A 110 23.27 0.39 -6.85
N GLN A 111 23.68 0.05 -8.06
CA GLN A 111 22.94 -0.81 -8.99
C GLN A 111 23.86 -1.55 -9.95
#